data_AF-A0A382XJ54-F1
#
_entry.id   AF-A0A382XJ54-F1
#
_cell.length_a   1.000
_cell.length_b   1.000
_cell.length_c   1.000
_cell.angle_alpha   90.00
_cell.angle_beta   90.00
_cell.angle_gamma   90.00
#
_symmetry.space_group_name_H-M   'P 1'
#
loop_
_entity.id
_entity.type
_entity.pdbx_description
1 polymer ?
#
loop_
_entity_poly.entity_id
_entity_poly.type
_entity_poly.pdbx_seq_one_letter_code
_entity_poly.pdbx_strand_id
1 'polypeptide(L)'
;GILPWHFDSCEFTLSIMIQKPEKGGIFEYCPYIREAGNENFEEVKKVLDGNRKRVRQLELEPGDLQIFKGRFTLHRVTKIEGNRSRYLCIPAYVLDPWRVNTPEHSRTIYGKVLPIHIERNKERADGLAD
;
A
#
# COMPACT_ATOMS: atom_id res chain seq x y z
N GLY A 1 -12.39 -4.18 8.24
CA GLY A 1 -11.71 -2.90 8.54
C GLY A 1 -11.54 -2.12 7.25
N ILE A 2 -11.45 -0.79 7.34
CA ILE A 2 -11.02 0.05 6.20
C ILE A 2 -9.52 0.24 6.34
N LEU A 3 -8.76 -0.09 5.31
CA LEU A 3 -7.36 0.34 5.23
C LEU A 3 -7.38 1.77 4.67
N PRO A 4 -6.96 2.79 5.45
CA PRO A 4 -7.02 4.19 5.03
C PRO A 4 -6.06 4.45 3.86
N TRP A 5 -6.03 5.69 3.38
CA TRP A 5 -4.99 6.13 2.45
C TRP A 5 -3.60 5.89 3.05
N HIS A 6 -2.73 5.22 2.30
CA HIS A 6 -1.38 4.89 2.74
C HIS A 6 -0.43 4.72 1.53
N PHE A 7 0.85 4.58 1.85
CA PHE A 7 1.88 4.09 0.96
C PHE A 7 2.36 2.73 1.47
N ASP A 8 2.88 1.90 0.56
CA ASP A 8 3.61 0.71 0.97
C ASP A 8 5.06 1.06 1.30
N SER A 9 5.70 0.24 2.14
CA SER A 9 7.14 0.34 2.41
C SER A 9 8.00 -0.30 1.32
N CYS A 10 7.41 -1.07 0.41
CA CYS A 10 8.07 -1.78 -0.67
C CYS A 10 8.04 -1.01 -2.00
N GLU A 11 9.09 -1.19 -2.80
CA GLU A 11 9.22 -0.56 -4.11
C GLU A 11 8.16 -1.05 -5.09
N PHE A 12 7.80 -2.33 -5.03
CA PHE A 12 6.80 -2.94 -5.91
C PHE A 12 5.83 -3.81 -5.12
N THR A 13 4.54 -3.61 -5.39
CA THR A 13 3.46 -4.40 -4.84
C THR A 13 2.73 -5.08 -5.98
N LEU A 14 2.56 -6.39 -5.84
CA LEU A 14 1.68 -7.18 -6.67
C LEU A 14 0.38 -7.40 -5.92
N SER A 15 -0.72 -7.41 -6.66
CA SER A 15 -2.04 -7.73 -6.12
C SER A 15 -2.70 -8.71 -7.09
N ILE A 16 -3.07 -9.90 -6.60
CA ILE A 16 -3.79 -10.91 -7.38
C ILE A 16 -5.17 -11.08 -6.76
N MET A 17 -6.21 -10.73 -7.52
CA MET A 17 -7.59 -10.88 -7.07
C MET A 17 -8.00 -12.35 -7.10
N ILE A 18 -8.33 -12.91 -5.93
CA ILE A 18 -8.79 -14.30 -5.80
C ILE A 18 -10.32 -14.33 -5.70
N GLN A 19 -10.89 -13.43 -4.89
CA GLN A 19 -12.34 -13.33 -4.71
C GLN A 19 -12.76 -11.89 -4.48
N LYS A 20 -13.69 -11.40 -5.30
CA LYS A 20 -14.32 -10.09 -5.12
C LYS A 20 -15.34 -10.09 -3.97
N PRO A 21 -15.53 -8.95 -3.29
CA PRO A 21 -16.71 -8.74 -2.46
C PRO A 21 -17.96 -8.56 -3.33
N GLU A 22 -19.13 -8.44 -2.71
CA GLU A 22 -20.37 -8.08 -3.42
C GLU A 22 -20.38 -6.62 -3.86
N LYS A 23 -19.89 -5.70 -3.01
CA LYS A 23 -19.80 -4.26 -3.28
C LYS A 23 -18.55 -3.65 -2.66
N GLY A 24 -18.11 -2.54 -3.22
CA GLY A 24 -16.89 -1.85 -2.79
C GLY A 24 -15.63 -2.64 -3.12
N GLY A 25 -14.57 -2.49 -2.31
CA GLY A 25 -13.29 -3.14 -2.61
C GLY A 25 -12.56 -2.55 -3.81
N ILE A 26 -12.95 -1.35 -4.24
CA ILE A 26 -12.36 -0.61 -5.36
C ILE A 26 -11.01 -0.07 -4.93
N PHE A 27 -9.99 -0.29 -5.75
CA PHE A 27 -8.66 0.25 -5.52
C PHE A 27 -8.63 1.71 -5.97
N GLU A 28 -8.45 2.64 -5.03
CA GLU A 28 -8.31 4.06 -5.32
C GLU A 28 -6.86 4.48 -5.15
N TYR A 29 -6.33 5.22 -6.11
CA TYR A 29 -4.90 5.54 -6.11
C TYR A 29 -4.51 6.83 -6.83
N CYS A 30 -3.40 7.41 -6.40
CA CYS A 30 -2.72 8.54 -7.01
C CYS A 30 -1.29 8.11 -7.35
N PRO A 31 -1.03 7.66 -8.60
CA PRO A 31 0.29 7.15 -8.97
C PRO A 31 1.32 8.29 -8.99
N TYR A 32 2.53 7.99 -8.54
CA TYR A 32 3.66 8.94 -8.56
C TYR A 32 3.32 10.29 -7.92
N ILE A 33 2.53 10.27 -6.84
CA ILE A 33 2.19 11.51 -6.12
C ILE A 33 3.39 12.02 -5.32
N ARG A 34 4.30 11.12 -4.93
CA ARG A 34 5.58 11.42 -4.30
C ARG A 34 6.72 10.72 -5.02
N GLU A 35 7.94 11.17 -4.79
CA GLU A 35 9.18 10.63 -5.37
C GLU A 35 10.34 10.72 -4.36
N ALA A 36 11.48 10.09 -4.64
CA ALA A 36 12.62 10.15 -3.75
C ALA A 36 13.03 11.60 -3.41
N GLY A 37 13.21 11.90 -2.13
CA GLY A 37 13.53 13.22 -1.62
C GLY A 37 12.35 14.22 -1.60
N ASN A 38 11.16 13.83 -2.06
CA ASN A 38 10.00 14.71 -2.14
C ASN A 38 8.70 13.97 -1.81
N GLU A 39 8.24 14.13 -0.57
CA GLU A 39 6.97 13.61 -0.07
C GLU A 39 5.73 14.21 -0.74
N ASN A 40 5.88 15.39 -1.32
CA ASN A 40 4.78 16.15 -1.92
C ASN A 40 3.57 16.30 -0.97
N PHE A 41 3.83 16.68 0.28
CA PHE A 41 2.82 16.78 1.34
C PHE A 41 1.61 17.63 0.97
N GLU A 42 1.79 18.69 0.16
CA GLU A 42 0.70 19.56 -0.26
C GLU A 42 -0.34 18.79 -1.12
N GLU A 43 0.12 18.05 -2.13
CA GLU A 43 -0.76 17.27 -3.00
C GLU A 43 -1.36 16.07 -2.26
N VAL A 44 -0.59 15.41 -1.40
CA VAL A 44 -1.07 14.33 -0.54
C VAL A 44 -2.20 14.85 0.35
N LYS A 45 -2.00 15.98 1.03
CA LYS A 45 -3.01 16.60 1.89
C LYS A 45 -4.29 16.91 1.13
N LYS A 46 -4.21 17.47 -0.08
CA LYS A 46 -5.41 17.71 -0.92
C LYS A 46 -6.23 16.43 -1.12
N VAL A 47 -5.58 15.29 -1.39
CA VAL A 47 -6.26 14.00 -1.56
C VAL A 47 -6.90 13.53 -0.25
N LEU A 48 -6.19 13.67 0.88
CA LEU A 48 -6.71 13.31 2.20
C LEU A 48 -7.91 14.17 2.62
N ASP A 49 -7.90 15.46 2.26
CA ASP A 49 -9.00 16.42 2.46
C ASP A 49 -10.17 16.19 1.48
N GLY A 50 -10.10 15.15 0.66
CA GLY A 50 -11.20 14.70 -0.21
C GLY A 50 -11.12 15.19 -1.65
N ASN A 51 -10.04 15.87 -2.07
CA ASN A 51 -9.87 16.24 -3.47
C ASN A 51 -9.69 14.99 -4.33
N ARG A 52 -10.58 14.81 -5.30
CA ARG A 52 -10.64 13.63 -6.18
C ARG A 52 -9.94 13.82 -7.53
N LYS A 53 -9.42 15.01 -7.84
CA LYS A 53 -8.89 15.37 -9.18
C LYS A 53 -7.79 14.41 -9.68
N ARG A 54 -6.94 13.90 -8.77
CA ARG A 54 -5.84 12.97 -9.11
C ARG A 54 -6.18 11.51 -8.84
N VAL A 55 -7.30 11.25 -8.17
CA VAL A 55 -7.65 9.89 -7.75
C VAL A 55 -8.16 9.11 -8.95
N ARG A 56 -7.48 8.00 -9.22
CA ARG A 56 -7.92 6.96 -10.16
C ARG A 56 -8.58 5.83 -9.39
N GLN A 57 -9.49 5.14 -10.06
CA GLN A 57 -10.18 3.97 -9.51
C GLN A 57 -9.94 2.78 -10.44
N LEU A 58 -9.70 1.62 -9.83
CA LEU A 58 -9.54 0.36 -10.52
C LEU A 58 -10.41 -0.69 -9.80
N GLU A 59 -11.35 -1.26 -10.53
CA GLU A 59 -12.09 -2.45 -10.11
C GLU A 59 -11.37 -3.68 -10.65
N LEU A 60 -11.06 -4.63 -9.76
CA LEU A 60 -10.32 -5.84 -10.10
C LEU A 60 -11.29 -7.03 -10.16
N GLU A 61 -11.13 -7.86 -11.18
CA GLU A 61 -11.80 -9.14 -11.37
C GLU A 61 -10.96 -10.32 -10.87
N PRO A 62 -11.57 -11.44 -10.43
CA PRO A 62 -10.82 -12.64 -10.09
C PRO A 62 -9.91 -13.07 -11.24
N GLY A 63 -8.62 -13.24 -10.94
CA GLY A 63 -7.58 -13.53 -11.93
C GLY A 63 -6.76 -12.32 -12.37
N ASP A 64 -7.23 -11.08 -12.10
CA ASP A 64 -6.46 -9.89 -12.42
C ASP A 64 -5.16 -9.83 -11.59
N LEU A 65 -4.07 -9.50 -12.30
CA LEU A 65 -2.78 -9.16 -11.71
C LEU A 65 -2.57 -7.65 -11.83
N GLN A 66 -2.48 -6.99 -10.67
CA GLN A 66 -2.07 -5.60 -10.56
C GLN A 66 -0.60 -5.52 -10.15
N ILE A 67 0.16 -4.64 -10.80
CA ILE A 67 1.54 -4.31 -10.42
C ILE A 67 1.62 -2.80 -10.27
N PHE A 68 2.08 -2.31 -9.13
CA PHE A 68 2.25 -0.88 -8.91
C PHE A 68 3.41 -0.59 -7.94
N LYS A 69 3.90 0.65 -7.97
CA LYS A 69 4.93 1.11 -7.06
C LYS A 69 4.30 1.65 -5.78
N GLY A 70 4.04 0.79 -4.82
CA GLY A 70 3.31 1.11 -3.59
C GLY A 70 3.94 2.24 -2.79
N ARG A 71 5.27 2.29 -2.74
CA ARG A 71 6.02 3.39 -2.13
C ARG A 71 5.72 4.78 -2.70
N PHE A 72 5.44 4.89 -4.00
CA PHE A 72 5.26 6.18 -4.68
C PHE A 72 3.80 6.46 -5.06
N THR A 73 2.89 5.56 -4.69
CA THR A 73 1.48 5.62 -5.05
C THR A 73 0.66 5.71 -3.78
N LEU A 74 0.02 6.86 -3.53
CA LEU A 74 -0.93 6.95 -2.42
C LEU A 74 -2.17 6.16 -2.79
N HIS A 75 -2.57 5.19 -1.98
CA HIS A 75 -3.67 4.30 -2.33
C HIS A 75 -4.50 3.85 -1.14
N ARG A 76 -5.72 3.39 -1.42
CA ARG A 76 -6.62 2.74 -0.47
C ARG A 76 -7.57 1.78 -1.18
N VAL A 77 -8.29 1.00 -0.40
CA VAL A 77 -9.39 0.17 -0.89
C VAL A 77 -10.70 0.69 -0.30
N THR A 78 -11.71 0.92 -1.13
CA THR A 78 -13.03 1.35 -0.63
C THR A 78 -13.63 0.30 0.29
N LYS A 79 -14.48 0.75 1.22
CA LYS A 79 -15.16 -0.12 2.18
C LYS A 79 -15.84 -1.28 1.47
N ILE A 80 -15.58 -2.50 1.93
CA ILE A 80 -16.28 -3.71 1.48
C ILE A 80 -17.67 -3.73 2.10
N GLU A 81 -18.67 -4.07 1.29
CA GLU A 81 -20.05 -4.23 1.70
C GLU A 81 -20.61 -5.57 1.20
N GLY A 82 -21.54 -6.14 1.97
CA GLY A 82 -22.12 -7.47 1.70
C GLY A 82 -21.54 -8.57 2.58
N ASN A 83 -21.97 -9.81 2.31
CA ASN A 83 -21.61 -10.98 3.13
C ASN A 83 -20.43 -11.77 2.53
N ARG A 84 -20.07 -11.53 1.27
CA ARG A 84 -18.91 -12.14 0.62
C ARG A 84 -17.61 -11.43 1.00
N SER A 85 -16.68 -12.18 1.60
CA SER A 85 -15.33 -11.70 1.87
C SER A 85 -14.54 -11.41 0.59
N ARG A 86 -13.64 -10.42 0.64
CA ARG A 86 -12.66 -10.12 -0.41
C ARG A 86 -11.36 -10.83 -0.10
N TYR A 87 -10.85 -11.64 -1.02
CA TYR A 87 -9.58 -12.34 -0.89
C TYR A 87 -8.59 -11.91 -1.96
N LEU A 88 -7.35 -11.65 -1.54
CA LEU A 88 -6.29 -11.13 -2.39
C LEU A 88 -4.95 -11.70 -1.93
N CYS A 89 -4.07 -12.00 -2.89
CA CYS A 89 -2.66 -12.27 -2.60
C CYS A 89 -1.85 -11.01 -2.87
N ILE A 90 -1.00 -10.61 -1.92
CA ILE A 90 -0.21 -9.38 -2.01
C ILE A 90 1.28 -9.70 -1.85
N PRO A 91 1.98 -10.15 -2.90
CA PRO A 91 3.43 -10.22 -2.89
C PRO A 91 4.04 -8.81 -2.91
N ALA A 92 4.97 -8.55 -1.99
CA ALA A 92 5.69 -7.28 -1.89
C ALA A 92 7.18 -7.51 -2.16
N TYR A 93 7.78 -6.65 -2.99
CA TYR A 93 9.18 -6.76 -3.39
C TYR A 93 9.95 -5.49 -3.09
N VAL A 94 11.14 -5.67 -2.56
CA VAL A 94 12.11 -4.61 -2.27
C VAL A 94 13.35 -4.80 -3.14
N LEU A 95 14.02 -3.70 -3.48
CA LEU A 95 15.27 -3.76 -4.25
C LEU A 95 16.49 -4.12 -3.40
N ASP A 96 16.44 -3.80 -2.10
CA ASP A 96 17.49 -4.13 -1.15
C ASP A 96 17.25 -5.54 -0.57
N PRO A 97 18.11 -6.54 -0.89
CA PRO A 97 17.95 -7.91 -0.39
C PRO A 97 18.16 -8.04 1.12
N TRP A 98 18.73 -7.02 1.77
CA TRP A 98 18.86 -6.98 3.22
C TRP A 98 17.58 -6.51 3.92
N ARG A 99 16.68 -5.84 3.19
CA ARG A 99 15.52 -5.19 3.79
C ARG A 99 14.43 -6.20 4.19
N VAL A 100 13.87 -5.93 5.36
CA VAL A 100 12.71 -6.61 5.93
C VAL A 100 11.76 -5.55 6.52
N ASN A 101 10.58 -5.94 6.95
CA ASN A 101 9.64 -5.04 7.62
C ASN A 101 10.28 -4.41 8.87
N THR A 102 9.93 -3.15 9.14
CA THR A 102 10.31 -2.49 10.39
C THR A 102 9.68 -3.24 11.58
N PRO A 103 10.28 -3.14 12.79
CA PRO A 103 9.70 -3.73 13.99
C PRO A 103 8.24 -3.31 14.23
N GLU A 104 7.95 -2.03 13.99
CA GLU A 104 6.61 -1.46 14.16
C GLU A 104 5.62 -2.04 13.14
N HIS A 105 5.97 -2.03 11.85
CA HIS A 105 5.11 -2.58 10.82
C HIS A 105 4.85 -4.08 11.03
N SER A 106 5.88 -4.85 11.40
CA SER A 106 5.73 -6.28 11.67
C SER A 106 4.81 -6.56 12.85
N ARG A 107 4.89 -5.75 13.92
CA ARG A 107 4.01 -5.86 15.08
C ARG A 107 2.56 -5.54 14.71
N THR A 108 2.33 -4.48 13.95
CA THR A 108 0.99 -4.03 13.56
C THR A 108 0.29 -5.03 12.64
N ILE A 109 0.99 -5.58 11.65
CA ILE A 109 0.37 -6.46 10.65
C ILE A 109 0.35 -7.92 11.10
N TYR A 110 1.43 -8.42 11.71
CA TYR A 110 1.57 -9.84 12.03
C TYR A 110 1.50 -10.16 13.53
N GLY A 111 1.35 -9.14 14.39
CA GLY A 111 1.29 -9.31 15.84
C GLY A 111 2.60 -9.73 16.49
N LYS A 112 3.71 -9.81 15.74
CA LYS A 112 5.01 -10.29 16.24
C LYS A 112 6.18 -9.53 15.64
N VAL A 113 7.27 -9.50 16.38
CA VAL A 113 8.57 -8.96 15.96
C VAL A 113 9.61 -10.06 16.13
N LEU A 114 10.48 -10.24 15.15
CA LEU A 114 11.58 -11.20 15.17
C LEU A 114 12.92 -10.45 15.28
N PRO A 115 14.00 -11.08 15.78
CA PRO A 115 15.32 -10.43 15.89
C PRO A 115 15.79 -9.77 14.59
N ILE A 116 15.56 -10.42 13.45
CA ILE A 116 15.90 -9.88 12.12
C ILE A 116 15.27 -8.51 11.84
N HIS A 117 14.06 -8.22 12.36
CA HIS A 117 13.41 -6.93 12.18
C HIS A 117 14.13 -5.83 12.97
N ILE A 118 14.73 -6.15 14.11
CA ILE A 118 15.49 -5.21 14.94
C ILE A 118 16.88 -5.00 14.34
N GLU A 119 17.59 -6.10 14.05
CA GLU A 119 18.96 -6.10 13.51
C GLU A 119 19.08 -5.34 12.17
N ARG A 120 18.02 -5.41 11.35
CA ARG A 120 18.00 -4.83 10.01
C ARG A 120 17.13 -3.58 9.91
N ASN A 121 16.72 -2.98 11.05
CA ASN A 121 15.95 -1.75 11.07
C ASN A 121 16.82 -0.55 10.69
N LYS A 122 17.07 -0.37 9.39
CA LYS A 122 17.87 0.73 8.84
C LYS A 122 17.00 1.65 8.00
N GLU A 123 17.15 2.94 8.24
CA GLU A 123 16.54 4.00 7.44
C GLU A 123 16.96 3.90 5.98
N ARG A 124 16.06 4.34 5.09
CA ARG A 124 16.33 4.48 3.66
C ARG A 124 17.05 5.79 3.39
N ALA A 125 18.00 5.77 2.46
CA ALA A 125 18.72 6.96 2.02
C ALA A 125 17.91 7.83 1.05
N ASP A 126 16.66 7.48 0.74
CA ASP A 126 15.83 8.16 -0.27
C ASP A 126 15.04 9.34 0.30
N GLY A 127 15.21 9.68 1.57
CA GLY A 127 14.66 10.88 2.19
C GLY A 127 13.14 10.90 2.34
N LEU A 128 12.47 9.76 2.17
CA LEU A 128 11.04 9.61 2.43
C LEU A 128 10.81 9.06 3.84
N ALA A 129 9.76 9.56 4.49
CA ALA A 129 9.18 9.01 5.70
C ALA A 129 8.33 7.78 5.33
N ASP A 130 8.60 6.67 6.01
CA ASP A 130 7.88 5.39 5.89
C ASP A 130 7.27 4.94 7.20
#